data_AF-A0A6G1YKK4-F1
#
_entry.id   AF-A0A6G1YKK4-F1
#
_cell.length_a   1.000
_cell.length_b   1.000
_cell.length_c   1.000
_cell.angle_alpha   90.00
_cell.angle_beta   90.00
_cell.angle_gamma   90.00
#
_symmetry.space_group_name_H-M   'P 1'
#
loop_
_entity.id
_entity.type
_entity.pdbx_description
1 polymer ?
#
loop_
_entity_poly.entity_id
_entity_poly.type
_entity_poly.pdbx_seq_one_letter_code
_entity_poly.pdbx_strand_id
1 'polypeptide(L)'
;MITKIINNMILATVALVLFTAMLMSAALGYSYNAANASSFTKRSSTNCEGDVCHSLICINENCHRSVSALNSTQQLLNSTKP
;
A
#
# COMPACT_ATOMS: atom_id res chain seq x y z
N MET A 1 -35.42 46.87 -2.03
CA MET A 1 -35.10 45.82 -3.04
C MET A 1 -33.60 45.54 -3.09
N ILE A 2 -32.76 46.57 -3.22
CA ILE A 2 -31.28 46.47 -3.27
C ILE A 2 -30.67 45.78 -2.03
N THR A 3 -31.16 46.10 -0.81
CA THR A 3 -30.65 45.51 0.45
C THR A 3 -30.86 43.99 0.55
N LYS A 4 -31.94 43.46 -0.04
CA LYS A 4 -32.18 42.00 -0.10
C LYS A 4 -31.17 41.30 -1.02
N ILE A 5 -30.79 41.94 -2.12
CA ILE A 5 -29.82 41.41 -3.08
C ILE A 5 -28.43 41.35 -2.43
N ILE A 6 -28.03 42.40 -1.72
CA ILE A 6 -26.75 42.46 -1.00
C ILE A 6 -26.68 41.39 0.09
N ASN A 7 -27.73 41.21 0.89
CA ASN A 7 -27.75 40.17 1.93
C ASN A 7 -27.67 38.75 1.34
N ASN A 8 -28.33 38.49 0.22
CA ASN A 8 -28.21 37.19 -0.47
C ASN A 8 -26.81 36.96 -1.01
N MET A 9 -26.17 37.99 -1.56
CA MET A 9 -24.81 37.91 -2.07
C MET A 9 -23.81 37.60 -0.95
N ILE A 10 -23.94 38.27 0.20
CA ILE A 10 -23.12 38.03 1.39
C ILE A 10 -23.30 36.59 1.88
N LEU A 11 -24.54 36.13 2.00
CA LEU A 11 -24.84 34.77 2.46
C LEU A 11 -24.25 33.70 1.52
N ALA A 12 -24.34 33.92 0.20
CA ALA A 12 -23.75 33.02 -0.80
C ALA A 12 -22.22 32.99 -0.71
N THR A 13 -21.57 34.14 -0.54
CA THR A 13 -20.11 34.20 -0.37
C THR A 13 -19.64 33.52 0.91
N VAL A 14 -20.36 33.70 2.03
CA VAL A 14 -20.02 33.04 3.29
C VAL A 14 -20.18 31.53 3.17
N ALA A 15 -21.28 31.05 2.56
CA ALA A 15 -21.49 29.63 2.32
C ALA A 15 -20.37 29.04 1.44
N LEU A 16 -20.02 29.71 0.34
CA LEU A 16 -18.97 29.25 -0.58
C LEU A 16 -17.63 29.08 0.13
N VAL A 17 -17.22 30.07 0.93
CA VAL A 17 -15.96 30.04 1.69
C VAL A 17 -15.93 28.86 2.67
N LEU A 18 -17.02 28.65 3.40
CA LEU A 18 -17.14 27.53 4.35
C LEU A 18 -17.04 26.17 3.66
N PHE A 19 -17.68 26.00 2.50
CA PHE A 19 -17.58 24.76 1.72
C PHE A 19 -16.16 24.49 1.22
N THR A 20 -15.46 25.51 0.70
CA THR A 20 -14.06 25.35 0.27
C THR A 20 -13.12 24.99 1.42
N ALA A 21 -13.34 25.54 2.62
CA ALA A 21 -12.52 25.23 3.79
C ALA A 21 -12.69 23.76 4.24
N MET A 22 -13.92 23.23 4.21
CA MET A 22 -14.18 21.83 4.53
C MET A 22 -13.56 20.88 3.51
N LEU A 23 -13.66 21.20 2.21
CA LEU A 23 -13.06 20.40 1.13
C LEU A 23 -11.53 20.31 1.25
N MET A 24 -10.87 21.43 1.54
CA MET A 24 -9.42 21.45 1.76
C MET A 24 -9.02 20.62 2.98
N SER A 25 -9.76 20.74 4.08
CA SER A 25 -9.49 19.97 5.31
C SER A 25 -9.61 18.45 5.09
N ALA A 26 -10.61 18.00 4.32
CA ALA A 26 -10.78 16.60 3.96
C ALA A 26 -9.65 16.09 3.04
N ALA A 27 -9.22 16.91 2.07
CA ALA A 27 -8.16 16.54 1.12
C ALA A 27 -6.79 16.37 1.79
N LEU A 28 -6.42 17.23 2.74
CA LEU A 28 -5.16 17.10 3.48
C LEU A 28 -5.14 15.89 4.43
N GLY A 29 -6.28 15.50 5.00
CA GLY A 29 -6.37 14.31 5.87
C GLY A 29 -6.22 12.98 5.12
N TYR A 30 -6.69 12.91 3.88
CA TYR A 30 -6.64 11.67 3.08
C TYR A 30 -5.26 11.40 2.45
N SER A 31 -4.51 12.43 2.05
CA SER A 31 -3.20 12.25 1.42
C SER A 31 -2.13 11.75 2.38
N TYR A 32 -2.22 12.10 3.67
CA TYR A 32 -1.28 11.64 4.71
C TYR A 32 -1.40 10.13 4.98
N ASN A 33 -2.62 9.59 4.97
CA ASN A 33 -2.84 8.16 5.22
C ASN A 33 -2.53 7.26 4.01
N ALA A 34 -2.48 7.81 2.79
CA ALA A 34 -2.14 7.04 1.59
C ALA A 34 -0.62 6.90 1.35
N ALA A 35 0.20 7.77 1.95
CA ALA A 35 1.67 7.74 1.79
C ALA A 35 2.37 6.72 2.71
N ASN A 36 1.65 6.17 3.70
CA ASN A 36 2.17 5.19 4.66
C ASN A 36 1.82 3.75 4.30
N ALA A 37 1.60 3.45 3.03
CA ALA A 37 1.69 2.08 2.54
C ALA A 37 3.17 1.69 2.54
N SER A 38 3.70 1.31 3.70
CA SER A 38 5.03 0.72 3.85
C SER A 38 5.13 -0.45 2.87
N SER A 39 5.80 -0.22 1.73
CA SER A 39 5.99 -1.27 0.74
C SER A 39 6.91 -2.30 1.37
N PHE A 40 6.33 -3.36 1.92
CA PHE A 40 7.09 -4.48 2.46
C PHE A 40 7.96 -5.04 1.33
N THR A 41 9.25 -4.74 1.38
CA THR A 41 10.19 -5.22 0.37
C THR A 41 10.38 -6.71 0.63
N LYS A 42 9.71 -7.54 -0.16
CA LYS A 42 9.89 -8.99 -0.18
C LYS A 42 10.99 -9.31 -1.17
N ARG A 43 12.09 -9.91 -0.69
CA ARG A 43 13.18 -10.42 -1.53
C ARG A 43 13.34 -11.91 -1.29
N SER A 44 13.33 -12.70 -2.36
CA SER A 44 13.62 -14.14 -2.29
C SER A 44 14.83 -14.46 -3.17
N SER A 45 15.72 -15.30 -2.66
CA SER A 45 16.86 -15.85 -3.41
C SER A 45 16.98 -17.32 -3.12
N THR A 46 17.17 -18.14 -4.14
CA THR A 46 17.46 -19.56 -3.99
C THR A 46 18.83 -19.84 -4.60
N ASN A 47 19.70 -20.46 -3.83
CA ASN A 47 21.04 -20.87 -4.26
C ASN A 47 21.21 -22.36 -4.01
N CYS A 48 21.64 -23.11 -5.01
CA CYS A 48 21.86 -24.56 -4.87
C CYS A 48 23.35 -24.87 -5.00
N GLU A 49 23.86 -25.68 -4.08
CA GLU A 49 25.23 -26.15 -4.02
C GLU A 49 25.21 -27.68 -3.96
N GLY A 50 25.57 -28.33 -5.07
CA GLY A 50 25.36 -29.77 -5.25
C GLY A 50 23.88 -30.15 -5.16
N ASP A 51 23.57 -31.16 -4.35
CA ASP A 51 22.20 -31.65 -4.09
C ASP A 51 21.49 -30.87 -2.98
N VAL A 52 22.03 -29.74 -2.52
CA VAL A 52 21.44 -28.95 -1.43
C VAL A 52 21.03 -27.58 -1.96
N CYS A 53 19.76 -27.23 -1.83
CA CYS A 53 19.25 -25.90 -2.15
C CYS A 53 18.99 -25.10 -0.87
N HIS A 54 19.51 -23.89 -0.83
CA HIS A 54 19.26 -22.90 0.20
C HIS A 54 18.31 -21.85 -0.34
N SER A 55 17.17 -21.63 0.33
CA SER A 55 16.27 -20.52 0.01
C SER A 55 16.32 -19.48 1.12
N LEU A 56 16.47 -18.22 0.74
CA LEU A 56 16.44 -17.06 1.62
C LEU A 56 15.22 -16.23 1.25
N ILE A 57 14.34 -16.01 2.22
CA ILE A 57 13.17 -15.14 2.07
C ILE A 57 13.31 -14.02 3.09
N CYS A 58 13.43 -12.79 2.61
CA CYS A 58 13.48 -11.59 3.42
C CYS A 58 12.17 -10.81 3.26
N ILE A 59 11.54 -10.48 4.39
CA ILE A 59 10.36 -9.62 4.48
C ILE A 59 10.69 -8.53 5.49
N ASN A 60 10.71 -7.27 5.04
CA ASN A 60 11.02 -6.13 5.91
C ASN A 60 12.36 -6.28 6.63
N GLU A 61 13.41 -6.64 5.87
CA GLU A 61 14.77 -6.90 6.36
C GLU A 61 14.92 -8.09 7.34
N ASN A 62 13.81 -8.71 7.74
CA ASN A 62 13.83 -9.96 8.48
C ASN A 62 13.93 -11.14 7.51
N CYS A 63 15.02 -11.88 7.59
CA CYS A 63 15.34 -12.95 6.65
C CYS A 63 15.23 -14.33 7.30
N HIS A 64 14.48 -15.23 6.66
CA HIS A 64 14.41 -16.64 7.01
C HIS A 64 15.17 -17.47 5.97
N ARG A 65 16.06 -18.35 6.44
CA ARG A 65 16.80 -19.28 5.58
C ARG A 65 16.23 -20.68 5.75
N SER A 66 15.83 -21.31 4.66
CA SER A 66 15.48 -22.73 4.61
C SER A 66 16.50 -23.52 3.79
N VAL A 67 16.65 -24.80 4.14
CA VAL A 67 17.52 -25.74 3.42
C VAL A 67 16.67 -26.90 2.96
N SER A 68 16.76 -27.24 1.69
CA SER A 68 16.10 -28.40 1.09
C SER A 68 17.17 -29.29 0.47
N ALA A 69 17.30 -30.52 0.95
CA ALA A 69 18.11 -31.54 0.29
C ALA A 69 17.30 -32.15 -0.87
N LEU A 70 17.92 -32.27 -2.05
CA LEU A 70 17.36 -32.85 -3.27
C LEU A 70 17.20 -34.39 -3.19
N ASN A 71 17.48 -34.99 -2.03
CA ASN A 71 17.26 -36.41 -1.80
C ASN A 71 15.78 -36.70 -1.51
N SER A 72 15.07 -36.92 -2.62
CA SER A 72 13.95 -37.83 -2.83
C SER A 72 12.64 -37.62 -2.05
N THR A 73 11.59 -37.43 -2.86
CA THR A 73 10.16 -37.64 -2.58
C THR A 73 9.47 -36.69 -1.59
N GLN A 74 8.44 -35.99 -2.09
CA GLN A 74 7.46 -35.15 -1.36
C GLN A 74 7.78 -33.65 -1.21
N GLN A 75 7.78 -32.88 -2.32
CA GLN A 75 7.07 -31.58 -2.33
C GLN A 75 7.00 -30.85 -3.68
N LEU A 76 7.52 -31.40 -4.79
CA LEU A 76 7.32 -30.84 -6.12
C LEU A 76 6.16 -31.51 -6.85
N LEU A 77 4.96 -31.45 -6.27
CA LEU A 77 3.73 -31.90 -6.92
C LEU A 77 2.56 -30.99 -6.54
N ASN A 78 2.73 -29.69 -6.73
CA ASN A 78 1.57 -28.88 -7.09
C ASN A 78 1.98 -27.60 -7.83
N SER A 79 1.85 -27.63 -9.15
CA SER A 79 1.14 -26.61 -9.93
C SER A 79 1.74 -26.43 -11.32
N THR A 80 1.67 -27.47 -12.15
CA THR A 80 1.49 -27.27 -13.59
C THR A 80 0.57 -28.37 -14.13
N LYS A 81 -0.69 -28.02 -14.38
CA LYS A 81 -1.58 -28.73 -15.33
C LYS A 81 -1.77 -27.81 -16.55
N PRO A 82 -2.07 -28.38 -17.73
CA PRO A 82 -1.67 -27.91 -19.05
C PRO A 82 -2.47 -26.72 -19.56
#